data_AF-A0A0B7HKT1-F1
#
_entry.id   AF-A0A0B7HKT1-F1
#
_cell.length_a   1.000
_cell.length_b   1.000
_cell.length_c   1.000
_cell.angle_alpha   90.00
_cell.angle_beta   90.00
_cell.angle_gamma   90.00
#
_symmetry.space_group_name_H-M   'P 1'
#
loop_
_entity.id
_entity.type
_entity.pdbx_description
1 polymer ?
#
loop_
_entity_poly.entity_id
_entity_poly.type
_entity_poly.pdbx_seq_one_letter_code
_entity_poly.pdbx_strand_id
1 'polypeptide(L)'
;MVKWSKETIIQDHGRKFIYDIPKYDGFCCIPNHLKYQKTIDNFYNIYNEIPHQPSVSIVSVDEIPFSISFLRHIFGKQVDLGLDYLKILLENPTQILPILCLVSKERATGKTTFLKWLKEIFGLNMTYIKGDSFGSQFNSDWASMLLIAIDEVFFDRKEITERLKYLSTTNKDKLEHKGKDREEIDFFGKFILCSNNEDNFIQIDENEIQFWVLKINSIKVEDTEFLQNLISEIPLFLSFLINRKFHSEKKSRMWFASEDLKTKALQKLILKNSNKLECKMIELLYEFFEAKEVQEISVVPQDILNMLNRMFKYSYSTLNDVRKILKEHWKLEPESNTLSYIRYEMDYYGSFCQTNSKGRFFTISKVFILQKYDDLMN
;
A
#
# COMPACT_ATOMS: atom_id res chain seq x y z
N MET A 1 -15.76 27.49 -3.07
CA MET A 1 -15.83 28.92 -2.70
C MET A 1 -14.77 29.67 -3.49
N VAL A 2 -15.07 30.87 -3.99
CA VAL A 2 -14.12 31.72 -4.74
C VAL A 2 -13.45 32.68 -3.77
N LYS A 3 -12.13 32.91 -3.91
CA LYS A 3 -11.43 33.91 -3.09
C LYS A 3 -11.96 35.30 -3.44
N TRP A 4 -12.40 36.05 -2.44
CA TRP A 4 -12.85 37.43 -2.65
C TRP A 4 -11.65 38.32 -2.94
N SER A 5 -11.77 39.19 -3.93
CA SER A 5 -10.75 40.22 -4.14
C SER A 5 -10.89 41.31 -3.10
N LYS A 6 -9.82 42.09 -2.92
CA LYS A 6 -9.85 43.26 -2.03
C LYS A 6 -10.95 44.23 -2.44
N GLU A 7 -11.17 44.41 -3.75
CA GLU A 7 -12.21 45.27 -4.30
C GLU A 7 -13.60 44.78 -3.94
N THR A 8 -13.86 43.47 -4.02
CA THR A 8 -15.14 42.86 -3.62
C THR A 8 -15.44 43.14 -2.14
N ILE A 9 -14.46 42.93 -1.26
CA ILE A 9 -14.62 43.21 0.18
C ILE A 9 -14.93 44.70 0.43
N ILE A 10 -14.27 45.60 -0.29
CA ILE A 10 -14.53 47.05 -0.17
C ILE A 10 -15.93 47.41 -0.63
N GLN A 11 -16.41 46.83 -1.73
CA GLN A 11 -17.73 47.10 -2.28
C GLN A 11 -18.84 46.67 -1.31
N ASP A 12 -18.67 45.51 -0.67
CA ASP A 12 -19.71 44.92 0.18
C ASP A 12 -19.70 45.47 1.62
N HIS A 13 -18.52 45.73 2.19
CA HIS A 13 -18.37 46.08 3.61
C HIS A 13 -17.75 47.47 3.85
N GLY A 14 -17.41 48.19 2.79
CA GLY A 14 -16.77 49.51 2.86
C GLY A 14 -15.27 49.46 3.16
N ARG A 15 -14.57 50.58 2.88
CA ARG A 15 -13.11 50.67 3.03
C ARG A 15 -12.60 50.45 4.46
N LYS A 16 -13.41 50.79 5.47
CA LYS A 16 -13.01 50.67 6.87
C LYS A 16 -12.81 49.21 7.29
N PHE A 17 -13.58 48.30 6.71
CA PHE A 17 -13.52 46.87 7.03
C PHE A 17 -12.14 46.24 6.73
N ILE A 18 -11.39 46.77 5.76
CA ILE A 18 -10.03 46.27 5.47
C ILE A 18 -9.10 46.41 6.67
N TYR A 19 -9.26 47.45 7.48
CA TYR A 19 -8.38 47.68 8.62
C TYR A 19 -8.59 46.65 9.73
N ASP A 20 -9.76 46.02 9.78
CA ASP A 20 -10.11 44.98 10.77
C ASP A 20 -9.64 43.59 10.34
N ILE A 21 -9.21 43.41 9.07
CA ILE A 21 -8.69 42.14 8.57
C ILE A 21 -7.25 41.94 9.09
N PRO A 22 -6.97 40.85 9.83
CA PRO A 22 -5.62 40.54 10.28
C PRO A 22 -4.65 40.42 9.11
N LYS A 23 -3.48 41.04 9.26
CA LYS A 23 -2.39 40.97 8.28
C LYS A 23 -1.31 40.04 8.81
N TYR A 24 -0.83 39.16 7.95
CA TYR A 24 0.19 38.19 8.24
C TYR A 24 1.40 38.42 7.35
N ASP A 25 2.58 37.99 7.80
CA ASP A 25 3.83 38.12 7.03
C ASP A 25 3.90 37.11 5.87
N GLY A 26 3.11 36.03 5.95
CA GLY A 26 3.00 35.03 4.89
C GLY A 26 2.13 33.84 5.29
N PHE A 27 2.28 32.75 4.54
CA PHE A 27 1.64 31.47 4.81
C PHE A 27 2.68 30.45 5.27
N CYS A 28 2.31 29.58 6.22
CA CYS A 28 3.09 28.42 6.62
C CYS A 28 2.19 27.18 6.68
N CYS A 29 2.77 25.98 6.63
CA CYS A 29 2.02 24.74 6.80
C CYS A 29 2.71 23.88 7.86
N ILE A 30 2.38 24.14 9.13
CA ILE A 30 2.99 23.46 10.27
C ILE A 30 1.93 22.54 10.89
N PRO A 31 2.08 21.21 10.72
CA PRO A 31 1.08 20.26 11.19
C PRO A 31 1.22 20.01 12.69
N ASN A 32 0.15 20.27 13.44
CA ASN A 32 0.02 19.89 14.85
C ASN A 32 -1.47 19.77 15.20
N HIS A 33 -1.91 18.55 15.55
CA HIS A 33 -3.30 18.30 15.89
C HIS A 33 -3.64 18.64 17.35
N LEU A 34 -2.75 18.29 18.28
CA LEU A 34 -3.01 18.41 19.72
C LEU A 34 -2.75 19.82 20.27
N LYS A 35 -1.90 20.59 19.59
CA LYS A 35 -1.54 21.98 19.91
C LYS A 35 -1.63 22.83 18.65
N TYR A 36 -2.75 22.74 17.94
CA TYR A 36 -2.98 23.51 16.73
C TYR A 36 -2.86 25.01 17.00
N GLN A 37 -2.21 25.71 16.08
CA GLN A 37 -2.12 27.16 16.08
C GLN A 37 -2.45 27.68 14.69
N LYS A 38 -3.46 28.55 14.61
CA LYS A 38 -3.87 29.22 13.37
C LYS A 38 -2.83 30.24 12.90
N THR A 39 -2.06 30.79 13.84
CA THR A 39 -1.01 31.77 13.58
C THR A 39 0.25 31.37 14.31
N ILE A 40 1.38 31.33 13.60
CA ILE A 40 2.70 30.97 14.14
C ILE A 40 3.67 32.06 13.73
N ASP A 41 4.26 32.77 14.70
CA ASP A 41 5.20 33.88 14.45
C ASP A 41 4.70 34.91 13.41
N ASN A 42 3.40 35.27 13.48
CA ASN A 42 2.71 36.17 12.55
C ASN A 42 2.51 35.64 11.11
N PHE A 43 2.76 34.36 10.86
CA PHE A 43 2.37 33.65 9.63
C PHE A 43 1.02 32.96 9.78
N TYR A 44 0.21 32.96 8.72
CA TYR A 44 -1.05 32.23 8.66
C TYR A 44 -0.80 30.75 8.37
N ASN A 45 -1.20 29.86 9.29
CA ASN A 45 -1.07 28.43 9.10
C ASN A 45 -2.18 27.91 8.17
N ILE A 46 -1.82 27.40 6.99
CA ILE A 46 -2.76 26.78 6.04
C ILE A 46 -3.18 25.38 6.46
N TYR A 47 -2.48 24.78 7.42
CA TYR A 47 -2.92 23.57 8.09
C TYR A 47 -4.19 23.84 8.90
N ASN A 48 -5.06 22.85 9.01
CA ASN A 48 -6.38 23.02 9.64
C ASN A 48 -6.45 22.31 10.99
N GLU A 49 -7.25 22.86 11.90
CA GLU A 49 -7.65 22.15 13.12
C GLU A 49 -8.48 20.91 12.74
N ILE A 50 -8.35 19.83 13.52
CA ILE A 50 -9.20 18.64 13.34
C ILE A 50 -10.64 18.92 13.82
N PRO A 51 -11.67 18.32 13.21
CA PRO A 51 -13.06 18.64 13.54
C PRO A 51 -13.49 18.24 14.95
N HIS A 52 -12.85 17.19 15.50
CA HIS A 52 -13.19 16.62 16.80
C HIS A 52 -11.99 16.72 17.74
N GLN A 53 -12.24 17.20 18.96
CA GLN A 53 -11.23 17.26 20.02
C GLN A 53 -11.28 16.00 20.88
N PRO A 54 -10.13 15.54 21.42
CA PRO A 54 -10.12 14.37 22.32
C PRO A 54 -10.91 14.65 23.60
N SER A 55 -11.61 13.62 24.08
CA SER A 55 -12.26 13.67 25.40
C SER A 55 -11.23 13.81 26.53
N VAL A 56 -11.64 14.42 27.65
CA VAL A 56 -10.81 14.59 28.85
C VAL A 56 -10.70 13.28 29.66
N SER A 57 -11.63 12.35 29.50
CA SER A 57 -11.64 11.07 30.22
C SER A 57 -10.62 10.07 29.67
N ILE A 58 -10.09 9.22 30.55
CA ILE A 58 -9.40 7.99 30.13
C ILE A 58 -10.48 7.04 29.62
N VAL A 59 -10.31 6.60 28.38
CA VAL A 59 -11.28 5.77 27.66
C VAL A 59 -10.78 4.33 27.59
N SER A 60 -11.66 3.39 27.89
CA SER A 60 -11.46 1.95 27.73
C SER A 60 -11.96 1.47 26.36
N VAL A 61 -11.52 0.27 25.95
CA VAL A 61 -11.92 -0.34 24.66
C VAL A 61 -13.43 -0.56 24.58
N ASP A 62 -14.10 -0.81 25.70
CA ASP A 62 -15.53 -1.10 25.78
C ASP A 62 -16.42 0.14 25.51
N GLU A 63 -15.85 1.34 25.57
CA GLU A 63 -16.54 2.60 25.28
C GLU A 63 -16.44 3.02 23.81
N ILE A 64 -15.59 2.34 23.04
CA ILE A 64 -15.39 2.56 21.60
C ILE A 64 -15.50 1.27 20.78
N PRO A 65 -16.56 0.46 20.97
CA PRO A 65 -16.70 -0.85 20.35
C PRO A 65 -16.72 -0.78 18.82
N PHE A 66 -17.30 0.26 18.21
CA PHE A 66 -17.39 0.37 16.75
C PHE A 66 -16.02 0.64 16.13
N SER A 67 -15.26 1.57 16.68
CA SER A 67 -13.92 1.94 16.21
C SER A 67 -12.95 0.77 16.31
N ILE A 68 -12.96 0.06 17.45
CA ILE A 68 -12.04 -1.06 17.68
C ILE A 68 -12.43 -2.28 16.83
N SER A 69 -13.72 -2.61 16.74
CA SER A 69 -14.18 -3.69 15.87
C SER A 69 -13.87 -3.41 14.40
N PHE A 70 -14.02 -2.16 13.96
CA PHE A 70 -13.71 -1.77 12.60
C PHE A 70 -12.21 -1.84 12.29
N LEU A 71 -11.35 -1.38 13.20
CA LEU A 71 -9.90 -1.51 13.03
C LEU A 71 -9.45 -2.98 13.04
N ARG A 72 -10.07 -3.83 13.86
CA ARG A 72 -9.83 -5.29 13.81
C ARG A 72 -10.26 -5.88 12.48
N HIS A 73 -11.33 -5.39 11.87
CA HIS A 73 -11.76 -5.82 10.54
C HIS A 73 -10.76 -5.40 9.46
N ILE A 74 -10.30 -4.14 9.48
CA ILE A 74 -9.39 -3.61 8.44
C ILE A 74 -7.96 -4.17 8.58
N PHE A 75 -7.39 -4.15 9.79
CA PHE A 75 -6.00 -4.55 10.02
C PHE A 75 -5.84 -6.02 10.41
N GLY A 76 -6.94 -6.71 10.73
CA GLY A 76 -6.92 -8.12 11.10
C GLY A 76 -6.00 -8.39 12.29
N LYS A 77 -5.04 -9.29 12.08
CA LYS A 77 -4.02 -9.65 13.09
C LYS A 77 -3.06 -8.51 13.44
N GLN A 78 -2.99 -7.46 12.60
CA GLN A 78 -2.09 -6.32 12.76
C GLN A 78 -2.80 -5.10 13.35
N VAL A 79 -3.93 -5.28 14.04
CA VAL A 79 -4.73 -4.17 14.61
C VAL A 79 -3.93 -3.24 15.50
N ASP A 80 -2.99 -3.77 16.29
CA ASP A 80 -2.15 -2.95 17.16
C ASP A 80 -1.20 -2.03 16.38
N LEU A 81 -0.69 -2.48 15.23
CA LEU A 81 0.08 -1.63 14.31
C LEU A 81 -0.82 -0.59 13.65
N GLY A 82 -2.07 -0.94 13.34
CA GLY A 82 -3.06 0.00 12.79
C GLY A 82 -3.39 1.12 13.78
N LEU A 83 -3.57 0.77 15.06
CA LEU A 83 -3.73 1.74 16.15
C LEU A 83 -2.50 2.62 16.33
N ASP A 84 -1.30 2.05 16.27
CA ASP A 84 -0.06 2.83 16.30
C ASP A 84 0.04 3.78 15.09
N TYR A 85 -0.33 3.31 13.88
CA TYR A 85 -0.33 4.13 12.67
C TYR A 85 -1.21 5.37 12.83
N LEU A 86 -2.44 5.20 13.35
CA LEU A 86 -3.35 6.32 13.60
C LEU A 86 -2.86 7.23 14.74
N LYS A 87 -2.27 6.66 15.80
CA LYS A 87 -1.66 7.43 16.89
C LYS A 87 -0.47 8.26 16.38
N ILE A 88 0.36 7.73 15.48
CA ILE A 88 1.47 8.47 14.87
C ILE A 88 0.95 9.61 14.01
N LEU A 89 -0.09 9.38 13.20
CA LEU A 89 -0.73 10.46 12.43
C LEU A 89 -1.24 11.58 13.34
N LEU A 90 -1.81 11.23 14.50
CA LEU A 90 -2.35 12.18 15.47
C LEU A 90 -1.24 12.95 16.23
N GLU A 91 -0.26 12.25 16.80
CA GLU A 91 0.75 12.83 17.69
C GLU A 91 1.97 13.37 16.93
N ASN A 92 2.35 12.73 15.83
CA ASN A 92 3.57 13.03 15.07
C ASN A 92 3.26 13.15 13.57
N PRO A 93 2.45 14.12 13.14
CA PRO A 93 1.98 14.22 11.76
C PRO A 93 3.09 14.45 10.72
N THR A 94 4.32 14.79 11.10
CA THR A 94 5.50 14.88 10.21
C THR A 94 6.27 13.56 10.07
N GLN A 95 6.02 12.57 10.93
CA GLN A 95 6.70 11.28 10.90
C GLN A 95 6.38 10.55 9.58
N ILE A 96 7.42 10.06 8.90
CA ILE A 96 7.30 9.23 7.71
C ILE A 96 6.62 7.91 8.09
N LEU A 97 5.68 7.45 7.27
CA LEU A 97 4.86 6.25 7.48
C LEU A 97 4.78 5.44 6.18
N PRO A 98 4.57 4.13 6.24
CA PRO A 98 4.40 3.30 5.05
C PRO A 98 3.12 3.69 4.28
N ILE A 99 3.16 3.46 2.97
CA ILE A 99 2.01 3.59 2.07
C ILE A 99 1.02 2.48 2.41
N LEU A 100 -0.16 2.86 2.91
CA LEU A 100 -1.19 1.90 3.28
C LEU A 100 -1.99 1.50 2.04
N CYS A 101 -2.07 0.22 1.71
CA CYS A 101 -2.87 -0.27 0.58
C CYS A 101 -3.96 -1.20 1.06
N LEU A 102 -5.22 -0.83 0.84
CA LEU A 102 -6.38 -1.66 1.15
C LEU A 102 -6.88 -2.30 -0.14
N VAL A 103 -6.73 -3.62 -0.26
CA VAL A 103 -7.12 -4.38 -1.45
C VAL A 103 -8.22 -5.37 -1.13
N SER A 104 -9.17 -5.56 -2.05
CA SER A 104 -10.13 -6.65 -1.99
C SER A 104 -10.74 -6.95 -3.34
N LYS A 105 -10.91 -8.23 -3.69
CA LYS A 105 -11.71 -8.64 -4.86
C LYS A 105 -13.21 -8.43 -4.64
N GLU A 106 -13.65 -8.61 -3.40
CA GLU A 106 -15.04 -8.49 -3.00
C GLU A 106 -15.45 -7.02 -2.82
N ARG A 107 -16.74 -6.75 -3.01
CA ARG A 107 -17.38 -5.46 -2.70
C ARG A 107 -17.84 -5.46 -1.24
N ALA A 108 -18.23 -4.29 -0.73
CA ALA A 108 -18.73 -4.11 0.65
C ALA A 108 -17.73 -4.58 1.74
N THR A 109 -16.45 -4.23 1.57
CA THR A 109 -15.37 -4.59 2.50
C THR A 109 -15.07 -3.52 3.55
N GLY A 110 -15.71 -2.34 3.46
CA GLY A 110 -15.49 -1.22 4.38
C GLY A 110 -14.33 -0.28 4.02
N LYS A 111 -13.61 -0.49 2.91
CA LYS A 111 -12.51 0.39 2.46
C LYS A 111 -12.95 1.87 2.34
N THR A 112 -14.05 2.12 1.64
CA THR A 112 -14.59 3.47 1.47
C THR A 112 -15.07 4.05 2.80
N THR A 113 -15.68 3.23 3.67
CA THR A 113 -16.07 3.64 5.03
C THR A 113 -14.86 4.04 5.86
N PHE A 114 -13.74 3.32 5.74
CA PHE A 114 -12.49 3.65 6.40
C PHE A 114 -11.94 4.99 5.94
N LEU A 115 -11.90 5.24 4.63
CA LEU A 115 -11.48 6.56 4.11
C LEU A 115 -12.42 7.69 4.57
N LYS A 116 -13.74 7.44 4.60
CA LYS A 116 -14.71 8.43 5.10
C LYS A 116 -14.48 8.71 6.59
N TRP A 117 -14.29 7.68 7.40
CA TRP A 117 -14.02 7.85 8.83
C TRP A 117 -12.72 8.62 9.09
N LEU A 118 -11.64 8.33 8.34
CA LEU A 118 -10.41 9.13 8.40
C LEU A 118 -10.64 10.59 7.97
N LYS A 119 -11.53 10.82 6.99
CA LYS A 119 -11.90 12.17 6.55
C LYS A 119 -12.64 12.94 7.64
N GLU A 120 -13.45 12.26 8.45
CA GLU A 120 -14.11 12.86 9.63
C GLU A 120 -13.11 13.14 10.76
N ILE A 121 -12.12 12.27 10.97
CA ILE A 121 -11.05 12.47 11.97
C ILE A 121 -10.14 13.65 11.60
N PHE A 122 -9.61 13.67 10.37
CA PHE A 122 -8.58 14.62 9.95
C PHE A 122 -9.12 15.85 9.20
N GLY A 123 -10.41 15.85 8.87
CA GLY A 123 -11.13 16.98 8.29
C GLY A 123 -10.48 17.50 7.01
N LEU A 124 -10.15 18.79 7.00
CA LEU A 124 -9.56 19.49 5.87
C LEU A 124 -8.09 19.13 5.61
N ASN A 125 -7.45 18.33 6.47
CA ASN A 125 -6.07 17.86 6.27
C ASN A 125 -5.99 16.54 5.48
N MET A 126 -7.12 15.99 5.04
CA MET A 126 -7.20 14.81 4.19
C MET A 126 -7.86 15.15 2.84
N THR A 127 -7.37 14.60 1.74
CA THR A 127 -7.99 14.78 0.42
C THR A 127 -8.15 13.47 -0.35
N TYR A 128 -9.11 13.45 -1.27
CA TYR A 128 -9.31 12.36 -2.22
C TYR A 128 -8.74 12.77 -3.58
N ILE A 129 -7.94 11.89 -4.17
CA ILE A 129 -7.37 12.08 -5.50
C ILE A 129 -7.81 10.91 -6.37
N LYS A 130 -8.08 11.18 -7.65
CA LYS A 130 -8.27 10.15 -8.67
C LYS A 130 -6.91 9.69 -9.21
N GLY A 131 -6.76 8.40 -9.51
CA GLY A 131 -5.47 7.86 -9.97
C GLY A 131 -4.84 8.59 -11.15
N ASP A 132 -5.64 9.07 -12.09
CA ASP A 132 -5.20 9.87 -13.25
C ASP A 132 -4.61 11.24 -12.86
N SER A 133 -5.19 11.88 -11.85
CA SER A 133 -4.80 13.20 -11.36
C SER A 133 -3.45 13.17 -10.64
N PHE A 134 -3.09 12.05 -10.01
CA PHE A 134 -1.78 11.87 -9.36
C PHE A 134 -0.62 11.86 -10.38
N GLY A 135 -0.88 11.42 -11.62
CA GLY A 135 0.10 11.49 -12.70
C GLY A 135 0.40 12.92 -13.20
N SER A 136 -0.41 13.90 -12.81
CA SER A 136 -0.24 15.30 -13.18
C SER A 136 1.02 15.92 -12.56
N GLN A 137 1.56 16.96 -13.21
CA GLN A 137 2.61 17.80 -12.62
C GLN A 137 2.05 18.73 -11.54
N PHE A 138 0.78 19.15 -11.67
CA PHE A 138 0.12 20.00 -10.69
C PHE A 138 -0.30 19.20 -9.46
N ASN A 139 0.21 19.58 -8.29
CA ASN A 139 0.00 18.89 -7.01
C ASN A 139 -0.59 19.80 -5.93
N SER A 140 -0.94 21.05 -6.27
CA SER A 140 -1.31 22.07 -5.28
C SER A 140 -2.57 21.80 -4.47
N ASP A 141 -3.41 20.88 -4.94
CA ASP A 141 -4.63 20.42 -4.28
C ASP A 141 -4.36 19.42 -3.15
N TRP A 142 -3.17 18.81 -3.10
CA TRP A 142 -2.85 17.75 -2.14
C TRP A 142 -1.47 17.85 -1.49
N ALA A 143 -0.53 18.62 -2.03
CA ALA A 143 0.85 18.65 -1.55
C ALA A 143 1.01 19.16 -0.10
N SER A 144 0.03 19.91 0.42
CA SER A 144 -0.01 20.40 1.82
C SER A 144 -0.97 19.59 2.71
N MET A 145 -1.46 18.44 2.26
CA MET A 145 -2.37 17.57 3.01
C MET A 145 -1.60 16.53 3.82
N LEU A 146 -2.11 16.17 5.00
CA LEU A 146 -1.58 15.07 5.80
C LEU A 146 -1.87 13.71 5.15
N LEU A 147 -3.11 13.49 4.71
CA LEU A 147 -3.56 12.24 4.13
C LEU A 147 -4.02 12.45 2.69
N ILE A 148 -3.46 11.65 1.80
CA ILE A 148 -3.81 11.57 0.39
C ILE A 148 -4.42 10.19 0.14
N ALA A 149 -5.74 10.15 0.01
CA ALA A 149 -6.46 8.93 -0.34
C ALA A 149 -6.66 8.83 -1.84
N ILE A 150 -6.25 7.70 -2.43
CA ILE A 150 -6.50 7.40 -3.83
C ILE A 150 -7.41 6.18 -3.89
N ASP A 151 -8.64 6.39 -4.34
CA ASP A 151 -9.63 5.32 -4.49
C ASP A 151 -9.56 4.70 -5.89
N GLU A 152 -9.89 3.41 -5.99
CA GLU A 152 -9.85 2.62 -7.23
C GLU A 152 -8.52 2.69 -8.00
N VAL A 153 -7.41 2.53 -7.28
CA VAL A 153 -6.07 2.60 -7.86
C VAL A 153 -5.81 1.47 -8.85
N PHE A 154 -5.29 1.85 -10.02
CA PHE A 154 -4.65 0.98 -10.99
C PHE A 154 -3.47 1.71 -11.66
N PHE A 155 -2.27 1.51 -11.11
CA PHE A 155 -1.03 2.07 -11.63
C PHE A 155 -0.29 1.01 -12.45
N ASP A 156 -0.47 1.08 -13.77
CA ASP A 156 0.18 0.23 -14.76
C ASP A 156 1.58 0.72 -15.14
N ARG A 157 1.96 1.92 -14.70
CA ARG A 157 3.23 2.58 -14.99
C ARG A 157 4.18 2.54 -13.80
N LYS A 158 5.39 2.01 -14.01
CA LYS A 158 6.45 1.98 -12.99
C LYS A 158 6.82 3.39 -12.52
N GLU A 159 6.77 4.39 -13.39
CA GLU A 159 7.10 5.79 -13.04
C GLU A 159 6.19 6.35 -11.93
N ILE A 160 4.90 5.98 -11.94
CA ILE A 160 3.94 6.45 -10.92
C ILE A 160 4.27 5.83 -9.56
N THR A 161 4.63 4.54 -9.55
CA THR A 161 5.03 3.83 -8.34
C THR A 161 6.32 4.42 -7.76
N GLU A 162 7.32 4.71 -8.59
CA GLU A 162 8.56 5.36 -8.12
C GLU A 162 8.29 6.78 -7.58
N ARG A 163 7.37 7.53 -8.20
CA ARG A 163 6.95 8.83 -7.67
C ARG A 163 6.29 8.71 -6.29
N LEU A 164 5.43 7.71 -6.08
CA LEU A 164 4.83 7.45 -4.75
C LEU A 164 5.90 7.13 -3.70
N LYS A 165 6.86 6.27 -4.04
CA LYS A 165 7.97 5.92 -3.14
C LYS A 165 8.79 7.15 -2.74
N TYR A 166 9.16 7.96 -3.73
CA TYR A 166 9.85 9.23 -3.49
C TYR A 166 9.06 10.14 -2.54
N LEU A 167 7.78 10.38 -2.84
CA LEU A 167 6.94 11.26 -2.01
C LEU A 167 6.74 10.70 -0.60
N SER A 168 6.63 9.38 -0.44
CA SER A 168 6.45 8.78 0.89
C SER A 168 7.66 8.95 1.83
N THR A 169 8.83 9.29 1.30
CA THR A 169 10.09 9.41 2.06
C THR A 169 10.69 10.81 2.06
N THR A 170 10.33 11.66 1.10
CA THR A 170 10.82 13.03 1.05
C THR A 170 10.21 13.89 2.16
N ASN A 171 10.99 14.84 2.65
CA ASN A 171 10.54 15.88 3.58
C ASN A 171 10.25 17.21 2.87
N LYS A 172 10.58 17.33 1.58
CA LYS A 172 10.34 18.52 0.77
C LYS A 172 9.87 18.15 -0.62
N ASP A 173 8.99 18.96 -1.17
CA ASP A 173 8.55 18.83 -2.56
C ASP A 173 8.35 20.20 -3.22
N LYS A 174 8.28 20.21 -4.55
CA LYS A 174 7.96 21.42 -5.30
C LYS A 174 6.46 21.50 -5.50
N LEU A 175 5.86 22.54 -4.95
CA LEU A 175 4.47 22.91 -5.19
C LEU A 175 4.34 23.50 -6.61
N GLU A 176 3.53 22.84 -7.44
CA GLU A 176 3.28 23.28 -8.82
C GLU A 176 1.81 23.67 -9.00
N HIS A 177 1.58 24.95 -9.32
CA HIS A 177 0.28 25.49 -9.72
C HIS A 177 0.22 25.73 -11.22
N LYS A 178 -0.98 25.69 -11.78
CA LYS A 178 -1.20 26.12 -13.16
C LYS A 178 -0.96 27.63 -13.29
N GLY A 179 0.08 28.01 -14.04
CA GLY A 179 0.38 29.40 -14.35
C GLY A 179 1.02 30.20 -13.20
N LYS A 180 1.67 29.53 -12.24
CA LYS A 180 2.55 30.18 -11.26
C LYS A 180 3.91 29.50 -11.20
N ASP A 181 4.88 30.20 -10.63
CA ASP A 181 6.21 29.66 -10.36
C ASP A 181 6.17 28.54 -9.32
N ARG A 182 7.19 27.68 -9.38
CA ARG A 182 7.32 26.53 -8.48
C ARG A 182 7.90 27.00 -7.15
N GLU A 183 7.28 26.58 -6.06
CA GLU A 183 7.70 26.92 -4.70
C GLU A 183 8.12 25.65 -3.96
N GLU A 184 9.21 25.68 -3.21
CA GLU A 184 9.62 24.55 -2.36
C GLU A 184 8.82 24.60 -1.06
N ILE A 185 8.18 23.48 -0.71
CA ILE A 185 7.40 23.33 0.52
C ILE A 185 7.89 22.12 1.31
N ASP A 186 7.65 22.14 2.62
CA ASP A 186 7.79 20.94 3.44
C ASP A 186 6.67 19.95 3.07
N PHE A 187 7.07 18.71 2.79
CA PHE A 187 6.16 17.63 2.43
C PHE A 187 6.08 16.62 3.58
N PHE A 188 4.87 16.32 4.00
CA PHE A 188 4.60 15.34 5.06
C PHE A 188 3.38 14.47 4.75
N GLY A 189 2.94 14.40 3.49
CA GLY A 189 1.78 13.63 3.08
C GLY A 189 1.97 12.12 3.24
N LYS A 190 0.89 11.41 3.57
CA LYS A 190 0.82 9.95 3.65
C LYS A 190 -0.20 9.44 2.66
N PHE A 191 0.13 8.36 1.98
CA PHE A 191 -0.71 7.78 0.94
C PHE A 191 -1.50 6.60 1.47
N ILE A 192 -2.81 6.62 1.20
CA ILE A 192 -3.70 5.48 1.41
C ILE A 192 -4.31 5.12 0.06
N LEU A 193 -4.01 3.92 -0.42
CA LEU A 193 -4.45 3.41 -1.71
C LEU A 193 -5.55 2.39 -1.49
N CYS A 194 -6.69 2.55 -2.15
CA CYS A 194 -7.74 1.53 -2.19
C CYS A 194 -7.80 0.94 -3.59
N SER A 195 -7.85 -0.38 -3.71
CA SER A 195 -8.07 -1.05 -5.00
C SER A 195 -9.00 -2.24 -4.89
N ASN A 196 -9.74 -2.49 -5.98
CA ASN A 196 -10.51 -3.72 -6.15
C ASN A 196 -9.69 -4.82 -6.84
N ASN A 197 -8.45 -4.51 -7.23
CA ASN A 197 -7.50 -5.46 -7.79
C ASN A 197 -6.45 -5.79 -6.72
N GLU A 198 -6.40 -7.05 -6.29
CA GLU A 198 -5.40 -7.52 -5.31
C GLU A 198 -4.03 -7.81 -5.96
N ASP A 199 -4.03 -8.10 -7.25
CA ASP A 199 -2.93 -8.83 -7.89
C ASP A 199 -2.00 -7.91 -8.68
N ASN A 200 -2.51 -6.84 -9.30
CA ASN A 200 -1.75 -5.98 -10.22
C ASN A 200 -2.17 -4.49 -10.15
N PHE A 201 -2.56 -3.99 -8.98
CA PHE A 201 -2.95 -2.58 -8.84
C PHE A 201 -1.77 -1.60 -8.87
N ILE A 202 -0.55 -2.10 -8.61
CA ILE A 202 0.68 -1.32 -8.59
C ILE A 202 1.87 -2.23 -8.92
N GLN A 203 2.91 -1.68 -9.56
CA GLN A 203 4.14 -2.40 -9.88
C GLN A 203 5.21 -2.19 -8.80
N ILE A 204 5.48 -3.22 -8.00
CA ILE A 204 6.47 -3.17 -6.92
C ILE A 204 7.61 -4.17 -7.15
N ASP A 205 8.79 -3.82 -6.64
CA ASP A 205 10.00 -4.63 -6.76
C ASP A 205 10.15 -5.58 -5.55
N GLU A 206 11.04 -6.57 -5.66
CA GLU A 206 11.21 -7.63 -4.63
C GLU A 206 11.70 -7.14 -3.27
N ASN A 207 12.45 -6.05 -3.25
CA ASN A 207 13.01 -5.46 -2.04
C ASN A 207 12.16 -4.31 -1.50
N GLU A 208 10.86 -4.30 -1.81
CA GLU A 208 9.97 -3.24 -1.39
C GLU A 208 9.69 -3.30 0.12
N ILE A 209 9.85 -2.17 0.79
CA ILE A 209 9.69 -2.02 2.25
C ILE A 209 8.76 -0.87 2.63
N GLN A 210 8.29 -0.09 1.64
CA GLN A 210 7.52 1.12 1.87
C GLN A 210 6.01 0.89 1.86
N PHE A 211 5.56 -0.26 1.37
CA PHE A 211 4.15 -0.58 1.21
C PHE A 211 3.65 -1.51 2.31
N TRP A 212 2.47 -1.20 2.83
CA TRP A 212 1.74 -2.06 3.75
C TRP A 212 0.42 -2.47 3.09
N VAL A 213 0.41 -3.67 2.49
CA VAL A 213 -0.73 -4.16 1.70
C VAL A 213 -1.63 -5.04 2.57
N LEU A 214 -2.86 -4.60 2.81
CA LEU A 214 -3.87 -5.30 3.60
C LEU A 214 -4.98 -5.81 2.68
N LYS A 215 -5.18 -7.13 2.69
CA LYS A 215 -6.34 -7.75 2.05
C LYS A 215 -7.53 -7.72 3.00
N ILE A 216 -8.61 -7.07 2.58
CA ILE A 216 -9.81 -6.85 3.39
C ILE A 216 -10.91 -7.80 2.95
N ASN A 217 -11.52 -8.48 3.92
CA ASN A 217 -12.65 -9.39 3.65
C ASN A 217 -13.97 -8.62 3.56
N SER A 218 -15.00 -9.23 2.95
CA SER A 218 -16.37 -8.69 2.98
C SER A 218 -16.91 -8.60 4.39
N ILE A 219 -17.66 -7.52 4.64
CA ILE A 219 -18.44 -7.36 5.86
C ILE A 219 -19.71 -8.21 5.72
N LYS A 220 -19.97 -9.09 6.69
CA LYS A 220 -21.10 -10.03 6.64
C LYS A 220 -22.45 -9.39 6.95
N VAL A 221 -22.46 -8.35 7.79
CA VAL A 221 -23.66 -7.65 8.25
C VAL A 221 -23.49 -6.18 7.90
N GLU A 222 -24.35 -5.69 7.02
CA GLU A 222 -24.36 -4.29 6.62
C GLU A 222 -25.19 -3.49 7.62
N ASP A 223 -24.53 -2.59 8.34
CA ASP A 223 -25.18 -1.60 9.21
C ASP A 223 -25.14 -0.25 8.51
N THR A 224 -26.32 0.27 8.17
CA THR A 224 -26.49 1.53 7.45
C THR A 224 -26.03 2.75 8.27
N GLU A 225 -26.05 2.64 9.60
CA GLU A 225 -25.66 3.71 10.52
C GLU A 225 -24.22 3.56 11.03
N PHE A 226 -23.50 2.54 10.57
CA PHE A 226 -22.16 2.21 11.06
C PHE A 226 -21.17 3.37 10.99
N LEU A 227 -21.19 4.15 9.90
CA LEU A 227 -20.33 5.34 9.78
C LEU A 227 -20.69 6.41 10.82
N GLN A 228 -21.97 6.61 11.13
CA GLN A 228 -22.39 7.57 12.15
C GLN A 228 -21.97 7.11 13.55
N ASN A 229 -22.06 5.81 13.83
CA ASN A 229 -21.56 5.21 15.06
C ASN A 229 -20.04 5.38 15.21
N LEU A 230 -19.29 5.23 14.12
CA LEU A 230 -17.85 5.52 14.10
C LEU A 230 -17.54 7.00 14.34
N ILE A 231 -18.36 7.92 13.81
CA ILE A 231 -18.19 9.36 13.98
C ILE A 231 -18.47 9.78 15.43
N SER A 232 -19.53 9.24 16.04
CA SER A 232 -19.91 9.57 17.42
C SER A 232 -18.83 9.15 18.43
N GLU A 233 -18.08 8.08 18.13
CA GLU A 233 -16.95 7.61 18.93
C GLU A 233 -15.65 8.41 18.76
N ILE A 234 -15.50 9.27 17.74
CA ILE A 234 -14.21 9.94 17.42
C ILE A 234 -13.59 10.64 18.65
N PRO A 235 -14.30 11.47 19.44
CA PRO A 235 -13.71 12.14 20.59
C PRO A 235 -13.13 11.16 21.63
N LEU A 236 -13.83 10.05 21.88
CA LEU A 236 -13.40 9.00 22.81
C LEU A 236 -12.23 8.20 22.22
N PHE A 237 -12.31 7.87 20.93
CA PHE A 237 -11.26 7.17 20.20
C PHE A 237 -9.93 7.95 20.17
N LEU A 238 -9.99 9.28 19.96
CA LEU A 238 -8.80 10.14 20.02
C LEU A 238 -8.17 10.13 21.42
N SER A 239 -8.97 10.23 22.49
CA SER A 239 -8.46 10.13 23.86
C SER A 239 -7.83 8.77 24.13
N PHE A 240 -8.47 7.68 23.67
CA PHE A 240 -7.92 6.33 23.76
C PHE A 240 -6.56 6.23 23.05
N LEU A 241 -6.43 6.74 21.82
CA LEU A 241 -5.16 6.73 21.08
C LEU A 241 -4.06 7.48 21.83
N ILE A 242 -4.33 8.67 22.37
CA ILE A 242 -3.34 9.49 23.09
C ILE A 242 -2.85 8.76 24.36
N ASN A 243 -3.76 8.14 25.11
CA ASN A 243 -3.42 7.50 26.38
C ASN A 243 -2.85 6.07 26.22
N ARG A 244 -3.11 5.41 25.10
CA ARG A 244 -2.55 4.09 24.78
C ARG A 244 -1.03 4.18 24.59
N LYS A 245 -0.29 3.21 25.15
CA LYS A 245 1.14 3.03 24.85
C LYS A 245 1.31 2.48 23.43
N PHE A 246 2.34 2.93 22.73
CA PHE A 246 2.72 2.32 21.46
C PHE A 246 3.01 0.83 21.66
N HIS A 247 2.46 0.00 20.77
CA HIS A 247 2.78 -1.42 20.72
C HIS A 247 4.12 -1.66 20.00
N SER A 248 4.38 -0.87 18.96
CA SER A 248 5.60 -0.87 18.16
C SER A 248 6.58 0.19 18.65
N GLU A 249 7.86 -0.11 18.50
CA GLU A 249 8.94 0.85 18.67
C GLU A 249 9.38 1.38 17.30
N LYS A 250 9.95 2.59 17.28
CA LYS A 250 10.50 3.20 16.07
C LYS A 250 11.77 2.44 15.63
N LYS A 251 11.59 1.41 14.81
CA LYS A 251 12.65 0.55 14.28
C LYS A 251 13.17 0.99 12.91
N SER A 252 12.43 1.83 12.20
CA SER A 252 12.82 2.33 10.88
C SER A 252 12.49 3.82 10.68
N ARG A 253 12.89 4.35 9.52
CA ARG A 253 12.46 5.70 9.09
C ARG A 253 10.94 5.81 8.96
N MET A 254 10.26 4.71 8.62
CA MET A 254 8.80 4.58 8.50
C MET A 254 8.12 4.13 9.80
N TRP A 255 8.81 4.26 10.93
CA TRP A 255 8.42 3.76 12.26
C TRP A 255 8.48 2.23 12.39
N PHE A 256 7.69 1.51 11.61
CA PHE A 256 7.55 0.05 11.72
C PHE A 256 8.75 -0.70 11.12
N ALA A 257 9.01 -1.92 11.60
CA ALA A 257 9.98 -2.81 10.96
C ALA A 257 9.42 -3.36 9.64
N SER A 258 10.28 -3.60 8.65
CA SER A 258 9.81 -4.09 7.35
C SER A 258 9.20 -5.50 7.45
N GLU A 259 9.68 -6.30 8.39
CA GLU A 259 9.18 -7.63 8.72
C GLU A 259 7.73 -7.58 9.23
N ASP A 260 7.38 -6.55 9.99
CA ASP A 260 6.03 -6.39 10.55
C ASP A 260 5.01 -6.01 9.46
N LEU A 261 5.46 -5.45 8.34
CA LEU A 261 4.61 -5.04 7.20
C LEU A 261 4.50 -6.10 6.10
N LYS A 262 5.29 -7.18 6.17
CA LYS A 262 5.27 -8.29 5.21
C LYS A 262 4.02 -9.14 5.37
N THR A 263 2.94 -8.71 4.72
CA THR A 263 1.70 -9.48 4.62
C THR A 263 1.76 -10.48 3.46
N LYS A 264 0.91 -11.50 3.51
CA LYS A 264 0.72 -12.43 2.38
C LYS A 264 0.32 -11.70 1.10
N ALA A 265 -0.53 -10.68 1.23
CA ALA A 265 -0.98 -9.87 0.10
C ALA A 265 0.19 -9.10 -0.56
N LEU A 266 1.11 -8.54 0.24
CA LEU A 266 2.32 -7.90 -0.29
C LEU A 266 3.24 -8.91 -0.99
N GLN A 267 3.47 -10.08 -0.37
CA GLN A 267 4.31 -11.13 -0.96
C GLN A 267 3.76 -11.62 -2.30
N LYS A 268 2.45 -11.86 -2.37
CA LYS A 268 1.77 -12.23 -3.62
C LYS A 268 1.93 -11.16 -4.71
N LEU A 269 1.75 -9.89 -4.35
CA LEU A 269 1.90 -8.76 -5.26
C LEU A 269 3.34 -8.63 -5.78
N ILE A 270 4.33 -8.85 -4.91
CA ILE A 270 5.76 -8.89 -5.29
C ILE A 270 6.00 -10.03 -6.28
N LEU A 271 5.59 -11.25 -5.96
CA LEU A 271 5.82 -12.43 -6.80
C LEU A 271 5.20 -12.25 -8.21
N LYS A 272 4.00 -11.68 -8.30
CA LYS A 272 3.32 -11.43 -9.58
C LYS A 272 3.99 -10.32 -10.39
N ASN A 273 4.54 -9.29 -9.74
CA ASN A 273 5.23 -8.20 -10.42
C ASN A 273 6.65 -8.57 -10.84
N SER A 274 7.40 -9.29 -10.00
CA SER A 274 8.83 -9.50 -10.21
C SER A 274 9.12 -10.54 -11.27
N ASN A 275 8.31 -11.60 -11.40
CA ASN A 275 8.66 -12.67 -12.33
C ASN A 275 7.48 -13.49 -12.88
N LYS A 276 6.89 -13.01 -13.99
CA LYS A 276 5.86 -13.75 -14.75
C LYS A 276 6.32 -15.13 -15.22
N LEU A 277 7.62 -15.31 -15.48
CA LEU A 277 8.17 -16.61 -15.84
C LEU A 277 8.22 -17.56 -14.65
N GLU A 278 8.62 -17.07 -13.47
CA GLU A 278 8.60 -17.86 -12.24
C GLU A 278 7.18 -18.35 -11.91
N CYS A 279 6.17 -17.50 -12.06
CA CYS A 279 4.76 -17.89 -11.89
C CYS A 279 4.38 -19.06 -12.81
N LYS A 280 4.71 -18.97 -14.11
CA LYS A 280 4.47 -20.05 -15.07
C LYS A 280 5.24 -21.33 -14.74
N MET A 281 6.46 -21.21 -14.23
CA MET A 281 7.25 -22.35 -13.78
C MET A 281 6.61 -23.05 -12.58
N ILE A 282 6.08 -22.28 -11.62
CA ILE A 282 5.35 -22.82 -10.46
C ILE A 282 4.08 -23.54 -10.93
N GLU A 283 3.28 -22.92 -11.81
CA GLU A 283 2.06 -23.52 -12.38
C GLU A 283 2.36 -24.84 -13.12
N LEU A 284 3.37 -24.84 -14.00
CA LEU A 284 3.80 -26.04 -14.73
C LEU A 284 4.21 -27.18 -13.78
N LEU A 285 5.03 -26.87 -12.78
CA LEU A 285 5.54 -27.89 -11.86
C LEU A 285 4.45 -28.37 -10.91
N TYR A 286 3.49 -27.52 -10.54
CA TYR A 286 2.31 -27.92 -9.78
C TYR A 286 1.49 -28.95 -10.57
N GLU A 287 1.13 -28.65 -11.82
CA GLU A 287 0.40 -29.60 -12.68
C GLU A 287 1.17 -30.91 -12.88
N PHE A 288 2.50 -30.83 -13.02
CA PHE A 288 3.35 -32.01 -13.08
C PHE A 288 3.22 -32.89 -11.84
N PHE A 289 3.32 -32.30 -10.64
CA PHE A 289 3.27 -33.03 -9.38
C PHE A 289 1.88 -33.60 -9.05
N GLU A 290 0.82 -32.99 -9.58
CA GLU A 290 -0.54 -33.52 -9.51
C GLU A 290 -0.75 -34.66 -10.51
N ALA A 291 -0.18 -34.58 -11.71
CA ALA A 291 -0.33 -35.60 -12.75
C ALA A 291 0.51 -36.87 -12.51
N LYS A 292 1.66 -36.75 -11.84
CA LYS A 292 2.63 -37.86 -11.70
C LYS A 292 2.76 -38.47 -10.31
N GLU A 293 2.14 -37.87 -9.30
CA GLU A 293 2.19 -38.33 -7.90
C GLU A 293 3.61 -38.62 -7.37
N VAL A 294 4.62 -37.92 -7.92
CA VAL A 294 6.02 -38.03 -7.48
C VAL A 294 6.34 -36.98 -6.42
N GLN A 295 7.35 -37.24 -5.58
CA GLN A 295 7.78 -36.30 -4.54
C GLN A 295 8.84 -35.31 -5.04
N GLU A 296 9.59 -35.65 -6.08
CA GLU A 296 10.68 -34.83 -6.62
C GLU A 296 10.77 -34.98 -8.13
N ILE A 297 11.30 -33.94 -8.78
CA ILE A 297 11.64 -33.94 -10.21
C ILE A 297 13.09 -33.48 -10.41
N SER A 298 13.79 -34.19 -11.27
CA SER A 298 15.13 -33.82 -11.75
C SER A 298 15.01 -33.16 -13.11
N VAL A 299 15.48 -31.92 -13.25
CA VAL A 299 15.36 -31.14 -14.50
C VAL A 299 16.62 -30.37 -14.82
N VAL A 300 16.95 -30.26 -16.11
CA VAL A 300 17.86 -29.20 -16.59
C VAL A 300 17.04 -27.99 -17.05
N PRO A 301 17.61 -26.77 -17.13
CA PRO A 301 16.86 -25.58 -17.56
C PRO A 301 16.19 -25.74 -18.93
N GLN A 302 16.76 -26.57 -19.82
CA GLN A 302 16.20 -26.87 -21.13
C GLN A 302 14.90 -27.67 -21.03
N ASP A 303 14.78 -28.57 -20.06
CA ASP A 303 13.59 -29.41 -19.86
C ASP A 303 12.40 -28.53 -19.48
N ILE A 304 12.59 -27.62 -18.50
CA ILE A 304 11.58 -26.65 -18.09
C ILE A 304 11.19 -25.74 -19.25
N LEU A 305 12.17 -25.19 -19.99
CA LEU A 305 11.89 -24.30 -21.13
C LEU A 305 11.03 -25.01 -22.19
N ASN A 306 11.34 -26.26 -22.50
CA ASN A 306 10.59 -27.06 -23.46
C ASN A 306 9.16 -27.29 -22.99
N MET A 307 8.97 -27.67 -21.72
CA MET A 307 7.64 -27.85 -21.12
C MET A 307 6.84 -26.54 -21.08
N LEU A 308 7.47 -25.42 -20.68
CA LEU A 308 6.86 -24.09 -20.67
C LEU A 308 6.35 -23.67 -22.05
N ASN A 309 7.16 -23.88 -23.10
CA ASN A 309 6.79 -23.51 -24.46
C ASN A 309 5.66 -24.38 -25.02
N ARG A 310 5.51 -25.61 -24.50
CA ARG A 310 4.41 -26.53 -24.85
C ARG A 310 3.12 -26.16 -24.12
N MET A 311 3.20 -25.94 -22.80
CA MET A 311 2.05 -25.61 -21.95
C MET A 311 1.52 -24.21 -22.21
N PHE A 312 2.40 -23.21 -22.24
CA PHE A 312 2.06 -21.81 -22.43
C PHE A 312 2.50 -21.37 -23.84
N LYS A 313 1.57 -21.44 -24.80
CA LYS A 313 1.79 -20.89 -26.14
C LYS A 313 2.27 -19.42 -26.03
N TYR A 314 3.29 -19.06 -26.80
CA TYR A 314 3.89 -17.72 -26.84
C TYR A 314 4.64 -17.26 -25.57
N SER A 315 5.26 -18.18 -24.84
CA SER A 315 6.29 -17.87 -23.85
C SER A 315 7.57 -17.34 -24.54
N TYR A 316 7.82 -16.03 -24.49
CA TYR A 316 9.06 -15.40 -24.98
C TYR A 316 10.26 -15.56 -24.02
N SER A 317 10.31 -16.69 -23.30
CA SER A 317 11.29 -16.92 -22.25
C SER A 317 12.55 -17.56 -22.83
N THR A 318 13.73 -17.18 -22.34
CA THR A 318 14.99 -17.78 -22.79
C THR A 318 15.48 -18.85 -21.81
N LEU A 319 16.39 -19.70 -22.28
CA LEU A 319 17.08 -20.69 -21.43
C LEU A 319 17.80 -20.03 -20.25
N ASN A 320 18.31 -18.81 -20.44
CA ASN A 320 19.03 -18.10 -19.41
C ASN A 320 18.08 -17.56 -18.32
N ASP A 321 16.86 -17.18 -18.68
CA ASP A 321 15.86 -16.71 -17.72
C ASP A 321 15.44 -17.83 -16.77
N VAL A 322 15.18 -19.03 -17.32
CA VAL A 322 14.91 -20.25 -16.52
C VAL A 322 16.10 -20.57 -15.61
N ARG A 323 17.33 -20.46 -16.13
CA ARG A 323 18.55 -20.71 -15.34
C ARG A 323 18.70 -19.73 -14.18
N LYS A 324 18.39 -18.44 -14.40
CA LYS A 324 18.40 -17.42 -13.34
C LYS A 324 17.38 -17.74 -12.26
N ILE A 325 16.16 -18.14 -12.62
CA ILE A 325 15.15 -18.51 -11.62
C ILE A 325 15.64 -19.67 -10.76
N LEU A 326 16.13 -20.75 -11.37
CA LEU A 326 16.60 -21.92 -10.62
C LEU A 326 17.77 -21.58 -9.68
N LYS A 327 18.76 -20.81 -10.14
CA LYS A 327 19.99 -20.54 -9.38
C LYS A 327 19.91 -19.34 -8.44
N GLU A 328 19.33 -18.24 -8.89
CA GLU A 328 19.38 -16.95 -8.18
C GLU A 328 18.14 -16.78 -7.31
N HIS A 329 16.94 -17.11 -7.84
CA HIS A 329 15.67 -16.92 -7.12
C HIS A 329 15.37 -18.11 -6.19
N TRP A 330 15.43 -19.33 -6.71
CA TRP A 330 15.15 -20.55 -5.95
C TRP A 330 16.37 -21.08 -5.20
N LYS A 331 17.56 -20.52 -5.47
CA LYS A 331 18.82 -20.87 -4.81
C LYS A 331 19.10 -22.37 -4.84
N LEU A 332 18.73 -23.03 -5.94
CA LEU A 332 19.00 -24.44 -6.16
C LEU A 332 20.38 -24.60 -6.78
N GLU A 333 21.08 -25.64 -6.36
CA GLU A 333 22.37 -26.02 -6.95
C GLU A 333 22.17 -27.21 -7.87
N PRO A 334 22.74 -27.18 -9.09
CA PRO A 334 22.73 -28.35 -9.96
C PRO A 334 23.76 -29.38 -9.46
N GLU A 335 23.54 -30.64 -9.82
CA GLU A 335 24.50 -31.70 -9.54
C GLU A 335 25.91 -31.37 -10.09
N SER A 336 26.93 -31.70 -9.30
CA SER A 336 28.33 -31.40 -9.63
C SER A 336 28.83 -32.18 -10.86
N ASN A 337 28.33 -33.41 -11.01
CA ASN A 337 28.70 -34.33 -12.08
C ASN A 337 27.53 -34.56 -13.04
N THR A 338 27.86 -34.96 -14.27
CA THR A 338 26.84 -35.38 -15.25
C THR A 338 26.31 -36.75 -14.86
N LEU A 339 25.08 -36.80 -14.34
CA LEU A 339 24.42 -38.02 -13.88
C LEU A 339 23.23 -38.37 -14.78
N SER A 340 22.83 -39.65 -14.78
CA SER A 340 21.60 -40.07 -15.43
C SER A 340 20.39 -39.69 -14.58
N TYR A 341 19.35 -39.17 -15.22
CA TYR A 341 18.09 -38.80 -14.57
C TYR A 341 16.89 -39.12 -15.46
N ILE A 342 15.73 -39.21 -14.81
CA ILE A 342 14.45 -39.35 -15.50
C ILE A 342 14.03 -37.96 -15.96
N ARG A 343 14.08 -37.73 -17.28
CA ARG A 343 13.61 -36.52 -17.92
C ARG A 343 12.13 -36.64 -18.20
N TYR A 344 11.40 -35.57 -17.90
CA TYR A 344 10.01 -35.42 -18.26
C TYR A 344 9.85 -34.45 -19.43
N GLU A 345 8.99 -34.82 -20.37
CA GLU A 345 8.60 -33.98 -21.49
C GLU A 345 7.07 -33.95 -21.62
N MET A 346 6.52 -32.86 -22.17
CA MET A 346 5.10 -32.81 -22.53
C MET A 346 4.90 -33.25 -23.98
N ASP A 347 4.02 -34.23 -24.18
CA ASP A 347 3.62 -34.67 -25.51
C ASP A 347 2.66 -33.68 -26.19
N TYR A 348 2.17 -34.02 -27.39
CA TYR A 348 1.24 -33.18 -28.13
C TYR A 348 -0.15 -33.06 -27.47
N TYR A 349 -0.50 -34.01 -26.61
CA TYR A 349 -1.77 -34.06 -25.89
C TYR A 349 -1.68 -33.41 -24.51
N GLY A 350 -0.52 -32.87 -24.13
CA GLY A 350 -0.28 -32.23 -22.84
C GLY A 350 0.02 -33.21 -21.70
N SER A 351 0.23 -34.48 -21.99
CA SER A 351 0.62 -35.48 -20.99
C SER A 351 2.12 -35.50 -20.77
N PHE A 352 2.53 -35.73 -19.52
CA PHE A 352 3.96 -35.86 -19.20
C PHE A 352 4.47 -37.27 -19.50
N CYS A 353 5.48 -37.37 -20.35
CA CYS A 353 6.15 -38.61 -20.73
C CYS A 353 7.53 -38.72 -20.10
N GLN A 354 7.94 -39.93 -19.74
CA GLN A 354 9.26 -40.21 -19.16
C GLN A 354 10.25 -40.65 -20.22
N THR A 355 11.45 -40.09 -20.17
CA THR A 355 12.60 -40.50 -20.97
C THR A 355 13.85 -40.52 -20.10
N ASN A 356 14.89 -41.25 -20.51
CA ASN A 356 16.17 -41.23 -19.82
C ASN A 356 17.08 -40.17 -20.43
N SER A 357 17.70 -39.35 -19.60
CA SER A 357 18.63 -38.31 -20.02
C SER A 357 19.87 -38.29 -19.11
N LYS A 358 20.90 -37.55 -19.53
CA LYS A 358 22.11 -37.31 -18.74
C LYS A 358 22.38 -35.82 -18.67
N GLY A 359 22.69 -35.31 -17.48
CA GLY A 359 22.92 -33.89 -17.28
C GLY A 359 23.29 -33.54 -15.85
N ARG A 360 23.67 -32.28 -15.64
CA ARG A 360 23.75 -31.65 -14.32
C ARG A 360 22.39 -31.05 -14.01
N PHE A 361 21.51 -31.88 -13.45
CA PHE A 361 20.13 -31.51 -13.18
C PHE A 361 19.99 -30.79 -11.83
N PHE A 362 18.91 -30.05 -11.68
CA PHE A 362 18.41 -29.52 -10.42
C PHE A 362 17.34 -30.46 -9.90
N THR A 363 17.32 -30.70 -8.59
CA THR A 363 16.25 -31.44 -7.92
C THR A 363 15.27 -30.45 -7.31
N ILE A 364 13.99 -30.60 -7.65
CA ILE A 364 12.91 -29.74 -7.14
C ILE A 364 11.91 -30.66 -6.44
N SER A 365 11.53 -30.32 -5.20
CA SER A 365 10.56 -31.11 -4.43
C SER A 365 9.13 -30.62 -4.58
N LYS A 366 8.17 -31.55 -4.46
CA LYS A 366 6.72 -31.27 -4.47
C LYS A 366 6.36 -30.26 -3.38
N VAL A 367 6.88 -30.46 -2.17
CA VAL A 367 6.63 -29.58 -1.02
C VAL A 367 7.05 -28.14 -1.30
N PHE A 368 8.21 -27.93 -1.93
CA PHE A 368 8.69 -26.59 -2.28
C PHE A 368 7.77 -25.88 -3.27
N ILE A 369 7.31 -26.59 -4.31
CA ILE A 369 6.40 -26.01 -5.31
C ILE A 369 5.01 -25.78 -4.76
N LEU A 370 4.50 -26.69 -3.91
CA LEU A 370 3.21 -26.50 -3.25
C LEU A 370 3.20 -25.24 -2.38
N GLN A 371 4.25 -25.01 -1.58
CA GLN A 371 4.37 -23.79 -0.77
C GLN A 371 4.35 -22.53 -1.64
N LYS A 372 5.13 -22.51 -2.73
CA LYS A 372 5.16 -21.37 -3.66
C LYS A 372 3.84 -21.18 -4.41
N TYR A 373 3.14 -22.26 -4.75
CA TYR A 373 1.84 -22.21 -5.40
C TYR A 373 0.77 -21.69 -4.44
N ASP A 374 0.78 -22.13 -3.19
CA ASP A 374 -0.10 -21.63 -2.13
C ASP A 374 0.10 -20.13 -1.90
N ASP A 375 1.36 -19.65 -1.91
CA ASP A 375 1.69 -18.22 -1.79
C ASP A 375 1.22 -17.40 -3.01
N LEU A 376 1.13 -18.03 -4.19
CA LEU A 376 0.64 -17.40 -5.43
C LEU A 376 -0.89 -17.33 -5.46
N MET A 377 -1.56 -18.36 -4.92
CA MET A 377 -3.02 -18.52 -4.99
C MET A 377 -3.76 -17.89 -3.81
N ASN A 378 -3.22 -17.97 -2.60
CA ASN A 378 -3.79 -17.36 -1.38
C ASN A 378 -3.31 -15.94 -1.15
#